data_AF-A0A0Q4F1L8-F1
#
_entry.id   AF-A0A0Q4F1L8-F1
#
_cell.length_a   1.000
_cell.length_b   1.000
_cell.length_c   1.000
_cell.angle_alpha   90.00
_cell.angle_beta   90.00
_cell.angle_gamma   90.00
#
_symmetry.space_group_name_H-M   'P 1'
#
loop_
_entity.id
_entity.type
_entity.pdbx_description
1 polymer ?
#
loop_
_entity_poly.entity_id
_entity_poly.type
_entity_poly.pdbx_seq_one_letter_code
_entity_poly.pdbx_strand_id
1 'polypeptide(L)'
;MSVARSADYRRMTSAVLRWAAWYTRGIDRQATNDRLDELTSDLYEHVVWAESAGLKPTEVARSIRRRRLRGVLDDLRWRRAQLREARTNDPLTFSLGRNDAVALAIVFAVGLAVVIFGAFTLTRLLSYLGRTGDTAVTTLSGALALSALLSTVGLVALGWKRTRFIGALALVIAQAAVVQFGFSSLLYGSSSVNAYMYNSELWPLPKYALAGALALLFAAATLWWWPSRKPARTRLAEAAHQGDRS
;
A
#
# COMPACT_ATOMS: atom_id res chain seq x y z
N MET A 1 0.89 12.44 -44.08
CA MET A 1 0.79 12.77 -42.64
C MET A 1 2.02 12.23 -41.94
N SER A 2 2.71 13.03 -41.13
CA SER A 2 3.86 12.58 -40.34
C SER A 2 3.45 11.49 -39.35
N VAL A 3 4.24 10.42 -39.26
CA VAL A 3 4.04 9.29 -38.34
C VAL A 3 4.09 9.79 -36.89
N ALA A 4 5.02 10.70 -36.61
CA ALA A 4 5.20 11.34 -35.31
C ALA A 4 3.93 12.07 -34.81
N ARG A 5 3.16 12.64 -35.74
CA ARG A 5 1.93 13.38 -35.44
C ARG A 5 0.67 12.50 -35.35
N SER A 6 0.79 11.20 -35.56
CA SER A 6 -0.35 10.28 -35.41
C SER A 6 -0.73 10.07 -33.94
N ALA A 7 -2.03 9.88 -33.67
CA ALA A 7 -2.53 9.61 -32.33
C ALA A 7 -2.04 8.25 -31.80
N ASP A 8 -1.94 7.24 -32.67
CA ASP A 8 -1.50 5.89 -32.31
C ASP A 8 -0.05 5.86 -31.85
N TYR A 9 0.83 6.57 -32.56
CA TYR A 9 2.24 6.70 -32.18
C TYR A 9 2.37 7.36 -30.81
N ARG A 10 1.75 8.54 -30.61
CA ARG A 10 1.78 9.24 -29.31
C ARG A 10 1.29 8.37 -28.16
N ARG A 11 0.18 7.65 -28.34
CA ARG A 11 -0.35 6.74 -27.29
C ARG A 11 0.66 5.65 -26.94
N MET A 12 1.32 5.05 -27.93
CA MET A 12 2.31 4.00 -27.66
C MET A 12 3.57 4.56 -27.01
N THR A 13 4.10 5.69 -27.48
CA THR A 13 5.25 6.38 -26.87
C THR A 13 4.98 6.75 -25.42
N SER A 14 3.83 7.37 -25.13
CA SER A 14 3.42 7.65 -23.74
C SER A 14 3.27 6.38 -22.89
N ALA A 15 2.90 5.24 -23.49
CA ALA A 15 2.80 3.98 -22.77
C ALA A 15 4.18 3.36 -22.47
N VAL A 16 5.16 3.51 -23.38
CA VAL A 16 6.56 3.12 -23.16
C VAL A 16 7.18 3.98 -22.07
N LEU A 17 7.06 5.30 -22.15
CA LEU A 17 7.63 6.22 -21.17
C LEU A 17 7.01 6.04 -19.76
N ARG A 18 5.69 5.80 -19.67
CA ARG A 18 5.04 5.47 -18.39
C ARG A 18 5.53 4.15 -17.80
N TRP A 19 5.76 3.15 -18.65
CA TRP A 19 6.34 1.88 -18.21
C TRP A 19 7.78 2.08 -17.71
N ALA A 20 8.59 2.83 -18.46
CA ALA A 20 9.96 3.18 -18.10
C ALA A 20 10.01 3.88 -16.74
N ALA A 21 9.27 4.97 -16.58
CA ALA A 21 9.16 5.71 -15.32
C ALA A 21 8.64 4.86 -14.15
N TRP A 22 7.87 3.81 -14.42
CA TRP A 22 7.42 2.88 -13.39
C TRP A 22 8.52 1.90 -12.98
N TYR A 23 9.18 1.23 -13.94
CA TYR A 23 10.17 0.21 -13.59
C TYR A 23 11.49 0.82 -13.09
N THR A 24 11.85 2.04 -13.51
CA THR A 24 13.01 2.74 -12.97
C THR A 24 12.76 3.35 -11.58
N ARG A 25 11.53 3.29 -11.07
CA ARG A 25 11.19 3.85 -9.76
C ARG A 25 11.98 3.20 -8.64
N GLY A 26 12.68 4.05 -7.88
CA GLY A 26 13.52 3.66 -6.75
C GLY A 26 14.95 3.26 -7.13
N ILE A 27 15.33 3.44 -8.39
CA ILE A 27 16.72 3.38 -8.85
C ILE A 27 17.34 4.78 -8.73
N ASP A 28 18.67 4.85 -8.75
CA ASP A 28 19.41 6.10 -8.83
C ASP A 28 18.87 7.02 -9.94
N ARG A 29 18.88 8.33 -9.66
CA ARG A 29 18.27 9.33 -10.53
C ARG A 29 19.03 9.49 -11.84
N GLN A 30 20.36 9.35 -11.82
CA GLN A 30 21.17 9.44 -13.03
C GLN A 30 20.90 8.24 -13.93
N ALA A 31 20.99 7.02 -13.40
CA ALA A 31 20.66 5.80 -14.16
C ALA A 31 19.22 5.79 -14.71
N THR A 32 18.27 6.39 -13.98
CA THR A 32 16.90 6.57 -14.45
C THR A 32 16.81 7.53 -15.62
N ASN A 33 17.49 8.68 -15.55
CA ASN A 33 17.49 9.68 -16.61
C ASN A 33 18.18 9.13 -17.86
N ASP A 34 19.37 8.53 -17.71
CA ASP A 34 20.12 7.93 -18.82
C ASP A 34 19.25 6.91 -19.58
N ARG A 35 18.50 6.07 -18.84
CA ARG A 35 17.61 5.08 -19.45
C ARG A 35 16.40 5.70 -20.15
N LEU A 36 15.85 6.79 -19.61
CA LEU A 36 14.73 7.51 -20.23
C LEU A 36 15.18 8.26 -21.49
N ASP A 37 16.38 8.82 -21.48
CA ASP A 37 16.97 9.53 -22.62
C ASP A 37 17.32 8.56 -23.75
N GLU A 38 17.91 7.40 -23.44
CA GLU A 38 18.14 6.30 -24.39
C GLU A 38 16.83 5.87 -25.06
N LEU A 39 15.78 5.59 -24.27
CA LEU A 39 14.47 5.20 -24.80
C LEU A 39 13.82 6.30 -25.65
N THR A 40 14.05 7.56 -25.31
CA THR A 40 13.52 8.70 -26.08
C THR A 40 14.26 8.83 -27.42
N SER A 41 15.58 8.64 -27.42
CA SER A 41 16.41 8.59 -28.64
C SER A 41 15.98 7.44 -29.56
N ASP A 42 15.85 6.23 -29.02
CA ASP A 42 15.40 5.03 -29.76
C ASP A 42 14.04 5.24 -30.43
N LEU A 43 13.10 5.87 -29.73
CA LEU A 43 11.77 6.17 -30.27
C LEU A 43 11.84 7.23 -31.37
N TYR A 44 12.70 8.23 -31.22
CA TYR A 44 12.93 9.25 -32.24
C TYR A 44 13.56 8.64 -33.51
N GLU A 45 14.64 7.88 -33.37
CA GLU A 45 15.30 7.19 -34.48
C GLU A 45 14.35 6.26 -35.23
N HIS A 46 13.53 5.49 -34.49
CA HIS A 46 12.55 4.59 -35.08
C HIS A 46 11.46 5.34 -35.87
N VAL A 47 11.10 6.56 -35.46
CA VAL A 47 10.18 7.41 -36.24
C VAL A 47 10.84 7.97 -37.48
N VAL A 48 12.06 8.50 -37.37
CA VAL A 48 12.79 9.05 -38.53
C VAL A 48 12.97 7.97 -39.59
N TRP A 49 13.38 6.77 -39.19
CA TRP A 49 13.46 5.62 -40.08
C TRP A 49 12.10 5.26 -40.68
N ALA A 50 11.04 5.18 -39.89
CA ALA A 50 9.71 4.83 -40.37
C ALA A 50 9.13 5.85 -41.37
N GLU A 51 9.42 7.14 -41.17
CA GLU A 51 9.04 8.20 -42.11
C GLU A 51 9.83 8.08 -43.41
N SER A 52 11.15 7.81 -43.35
CA SER A 52 11.97 7.59 -44.55
C SER A 52 11.57 6.34 -45.33
N ALA A 53 11.08 5.30 -44.65
CA ALA A 53 10.62 4.04 -45.24
C ALA A 53 9.14 4.09 -45.70
N GLY A 54 8.43 5.20 -45.50
CA GLY A 54 7.04 5.36 -45.90
C GLY A 54 6.05 4.45 -45.15
N LEU A 55 6.38 4.00 -43.94
CA LEU A 55 5.55 3.10 -43.16
C LEU A 55 4.26 3.76 -42.65
N LYS A 56 3.19 2.97 -42.53
CA LYS A 56 1.94 3.48 -41.98
C LYS A 56 2.06 3.64 -40.45
N PRO A 57 1.43 4.68 -39.85
CA PRO A 57 1.48 4.88 -38.41
C PRO A 57 1.03 3.69 -37.56
N THR A 58 0.07 2.90 -38.06
CA THR A 58 -0.44 1.69 -37.40
C THR A 58 0.58 0.55 -37.37
N GLU A 59 1.42 0.45 -38.40
CA GLU A 59 2.50 -0.55 -38.49
C GLU A 59 3.61 -0.22 -37.49
N VAL A 60 3.96 1.07 -37.40
CA VAL A 60 4.92 1.62 -36.43
C VAL A 60 4.43 1.42 -35.00
N ALA A 61 3.17 1.72 -34.71
CA ALA A 61 2.60 1.49 -33.38
C ALA A 61 2.61 -0.01 -32.99
N ARG A 62 2.37 -0.90 -33.96
CA ARG A 62 2.40 -2.35 -33.74
C ARG A 62 3.82 -2.87 -33.51
N SER A 63 4.82 -2.35 -34.23
CA SER A 63 6.22 -2.73 -34.03
C SER A 63 6.72 -2.31 -32.64
N ILE A 64 6.43 -1.07 -32.22
CA ILE A 64 6.76 -0.56 -30.87
C ILE A 64 6.13 -1.44 -29.79
N ARG A 65 4.85 -1.79 -29.94
CA ARG A 65 4.14 -2.66 -28.99
C ARG A 65 4.81 -4.04 -28.87
N ARG A 66 5.18 -4.66 -29.99
CA ARG A 66 5.85 -5.97 -30.01
C ARG A 66 7.22 -5.91 -29.35
N ARG A 67 8.01 -4.86 -29.60
CA ARG A 67 9.33 -4.65 -28.99
C ARG A 67 9.20 -4.47 -27.48
N ARG A 68 8.25 -3.62 -27.04
CA ARG A 68 7.96 -3.43 -25.61
C ARG A 68 7.64 -4.74 -24.90
N LEU A 69 6.72 -5.54 -25.44
CA LEU A 69 6.29 -6.79 -24.79
C LEU A 69 7.45 -7.79 -24.62
N ARG A 70 8.37 -7.86 -25.58
CA ARG A 70 9.57 -8.70 -25.46
C ARG A 70 10.56 -8.15 -24.44
N GLY A 71 10.71 -6.82 -24.36
CA GLY A 71 11.65 -6.15 -23.46
C GLY A 71 11.25 -6.12 -21.98
N VAL A 72 9.97 -6.38 -21.63
CA VAL A 72 9.49 -6.31 -20.23
C VAL A 72 10.32 -7.18 -19.28
N LEU A 73 10.68 -8.40 -19.69
CA LEU A 73 11.44 -9.30 -18.82
C LEU A 73 12.87 -8.80 -18.59
N ASP A 74 13.49 -8.23 -19.63
CA ASP A 74 14.84 -7.68 -19.53
C ASP A 74 14.86 -6.38 -18.73
N ASP A 75 13.86 -5.51 -18.88
CA ASP A 75 13.67 -4.32 -18.04
C ASP A 75 13.58 -4.70 -16.54
N LEU A 76 12.84 -5.77 -16.21
CA LEU A 76 12.72 -6.26 -14.85
C LEU A 76 14.02 -6.90 -14.33
N ARG A 77 14.77 -7.60 -15.18
CA ARG A 77 16.09 -8.15 -14.83
C ARG A 77 17.09 -7.02 -14.56
N TRP A 78 17.12 -6.00 -15.42
CA TRP A 78 17.94 -4.82 -15.24
C TRP A 78 17.60 -4.08 -13.94
N ARG A 79 16.31 -3.85 -13.67
CA ARG A 79 15.85 -3.26 -12.41
C ARG A 79 16.36 -4.05 -11.20
N ARG A 80 16.28 -5.39 -11.24
CA ARG A 80 16.79 -6.23 -10.14
C ARG A 80 18.30 -6.11 -9.98
N ALA A 81 19.05 -6.01 -11.06
CA ALA A 81 20.50 -5.80 -11.01
C ALA A 81 20.84 -4.44 -10.36
N GLN A 82 20.18 -3.37 -10.80
CA GLN A 82 20.35 -2.02 -10.24
C GLN A 82 20.00 -1.94 -8.75
N LEU A 83 18.90 -2.58 -8.33
CA LEU A 83 18.54 -2.65 -6.91
C LEU A 83 19.52 -3.49 -6.08
N ARG A 84 20.16 -4.51 -6.68
CA ARG A 84 21.22 -5.28 -6.00
C ARG A 84 22.48 -4.45 -5.85
N GLU A 85 22.86 -3.68 -6.85
CA GLU A 85 24.00 -2.78 -6.80
C GLU A 85 23.80 -1.66 -5.76
N ALA A 86 22.61 -1.06 -5.74
CA ALA A 86 22.23 -0.10 -4.71
C ALA A 86 22.31 -0.70 -3.29
N ARG A 87 21.96 -1.98 -3.12
CA ARG A 87 22.12 -2.69 -1.84
C ARG A 87 23.58 -2.83 -1.41
N THR A 88 24.49 -3.03 -2.36
CA THR A 88 25.93 -3.12 -2.07
C THR A 88 26.49 -1.76 -1.66
N ASN A 89 26.02 -0.68 -2.30
CA ASN A 89 26.52 0.67 -2.08
C ASN A 89 25.95 1.32 -0.80
N ASP A 90 24.69 1.01 -0.43
CA ASP A 90 24.08 1.47 0.82
C ASP A 90 23.14 0.40 1.43
N PRO A 91 23.71 -0.56 2.20
CA PRO A 91 22.96 -1.67 2.74
C PRO A 91 21.97 -1.24 3.84
N LEU A 92 22.25 -0.15 4.56
CA LEU A 92 21.43 0.29 5.70
C LEU A 92 20.14 0.96 5.23
N THR A 93 20.20 1.92 4.30
CA THR A 93 18.99 2.59 3.80
C THR A 93 18.11 1.62 2.99
N PHE A 94 18.73 0.70 2.23
CA PHE A 94 18.00 -0.35 1.52
C PHE A 94 17.29 -1.31 2.47
N SER A 95 17.94 -1.73 3.56
CA SER A 95 17.35 -2.59 4.60
C SER A 95 16.18 -1.89 5.28
N LEU A 96 16.34 -0.62 5.67
CA LEU A 96 15.28 0.17 6.30
C LEU A 96 14.06 0.35 5.37
N GLY A 97 14.28 0.66 4.10
CA GLY A 97 13.20 0.81 3.11
C GLY A 97 12.46 -0.50 2.82
N ARG A 98 13.19 -1.62 2.77
CA ARG A 98 12.58 -2.96 2.61
C ARG A 98 11.78 -3.36 3.84
N ASN A 99 12.32 -3.13 5.04
CA ASN A 99 11.64 -3.44 6.29
C ASN A 99 10.38 -2.58 6.47
N ASP A 100 10.39 -1.31 6.04
CA ASP A 100 9.19 -0.45 6.00
C ASP A 100 8.10 -1.03 5.08
N ALA A 101 8.48 -1.47 3.87
CA ALA A 101 7.52 -2.06 2.92
C ALA A 101 6.94 -3.39 3.42
N VAL A 102 7.77 -4.24 4.03
CA VAL A 102 7.33 -5.52 4.63
C VAL A 102 6.43 -5.27 5.84
N ALA A 103 6.83 -4.38 6.75
CA ALA A 103 6.02 -4.00 7.91
C ALA A 103 4.66 -3.44 7.47
N LEU A 104 4.65 -2.56 6.46
CA LEU A 104 3.41 -2.05 5.89
C LEU A 104 2.55 -3.16 5.31
N ALA A 105 3.11 -4.08 4.55
CA ALA A 105 2.36 -5.19 3.95
C ALA A 105 1.72 -6.10 5.01
N ILE A 106 2.47 -6.44 6.07
CA ILE A 106 1.96 -7.25 7.18
C ILE A 106 0.84 -6.51 7.92
N VAL A 107 1.08 -5.26 8.33
CA VAL A 107 0.10 -4.46 9.08
C VAL A 107 -1.15 -4.20 8.24
N PHE A 108 -1.00 -3.94 6.95
CA PHE A 108 -2.12 -3.74 6.03
C PHE A 108 -2.93 -5.04 5.86
N ALA A 109 -2.27 -6.18 5.65
CA ALA A 109 -2.96 -7.47 5.52
C ALA A 109 -3.74 -7.85 6.78
N VAL A 110 -3.13 -7.65 7.96
CA VAL A 110 -3.80 -7.91 9.25
C VAL A 110 -4.93 -6.91 9.49
N GLY A 111 -4.71 -5.62 9.22
CA GLY A 111 -5.76 -4.60 9.30
C GLY A 111 -6.94 -4.88 8.37
N LEU A 112 -6.67 -5.35 7.15
CA LEU A 112 -7.70 -5.79 6.21
C LEU A 112 -8.49 -6.98 6.75
N ALA A 113 -7.83 -7.96 7.38
CA ALA A 113 -8.52 -9.08 8.02
C ALA A 113 -9.45 -8.62 9.14
N VAL A 114 -9.03 -7.62 9.95
CA VAL A 114 -9.89 -7.01 10.99
C VAL A 114 -11.11 -6.34 10.37
N VAL A 115 -10.94 -5.57 9.28
CA VAL A 115 -12.06 -4.92 8.57
C VAL A 115 -13.03 -5.97 8.01
N ILE A 116 -12.53 -7.02 7.36
CA ILE A 116 -13.35 -8.10 6.80
C ILE A 116 -14.13 -8.81 7.91
N PHE A 117 -13.48 -9.14 9.02
CA PHE A 117 -14.13 -9.80 10.15
C PHE A 117 -15.19 -8.88 10.80
N GLY A 118 -14.90 -7.60 10.98
CA GLY A 118 -15.84 -6.60 11.48
C GLY A 118 -17.07 -6.45 10.55
N ALA A 119 -16.86 -6.36 9.24
CA ALA A 119 -17.94 -6.30 8.27
C ALA A 119 -18.79 -7.59 8.29
N PHE A 120 -18.16 -8.76 8.29
CA PHE A 120 -18.85 -10.05 8.36
C PHE A 120 -19.73 -10.18 9.61
N THR A 121 -19.18 -9.88 10.78
CA THR A 121 -19.91 -9.94 12.06
C THR A 121 -21.03 -8.91 12.13
N LEU A 122 -20.81 -7.70 11.60
CA LEU A 122 -21.85 -6.68 11.50
C LEU A 122 -23.01 -7.12 10.59
N THR A 123 -22.72 -7.65 9.40
CA THR A 123 -23.77 -8.17 8.49
C THR A 123 -24.57 -9.29 9.14
N ARG A 124 -23.90 -10.19 9.85
CA ARG A 124 -24.54 -11.26 10.65
C ARG A 124 -25.46 -10.70 11.71
N LEU A 125 -25.00 -9.71 12.48
CA LEU A 125 -25.75 -9.10 13.56
C LEU A 125 -26.98 -8.34 13.07
N LEU A 126 -26.83 -7.57 11.98
CA LEU A 126 -27.95 -6.87 11.34
C LEU A 126 -28.98 -7.84 10.77
N SER A 127 -28.54 -8.97 10.22
CA SER A 127 -29.44 -10.03 9.75
C SER A 127 -30.23 -10.69 10.89
N TYR A 128 -29.60 -10.84 12.07
CA TYR A 128 -30.29 -11.32 13.27
C TYR A 128 -31.32 -10.28 13.75
N LEU A 129 -30.90 -9.01 13.89
CA LEU A 129 -31.74 -7.91 14.33
C LEU A 129 -32.99 -7.76 13.44
N GLY A 130 -32.83 -7.86 12.12
CA GLY A 130 -33.94 -7.77 11.17
C GLY A 130 -34.96 -8.93 11.28
N ARG A 131 -34.59 -10.05 11.90
CA ARG A 131 -35.49 -11.19 12.13
C ARG A 131 -36.15 -11.17 13.50
N THR A 132 -35.44 -10.74 14.54
CA THR A 132 -35.90 -10.84 15.93
C THR A 132 -36.44 -9.53 16.50
N GLY A 133 -36.01 -8.37 15.98
CA GLY A 133 -36.40 -7.06 16.50
C GLY A 133 -35.86 -6.75 17.90
N ASP A 134 -34.84 -7.48 18.37
CA ASP A 134 -34.30 -7.40 19.73
C ASP A 134 -33.52 -6.09 19.97
N THR A 135 -34.01 -5.25 20.89
CA THR A 135 -33.43 -3.92 21.18
C THR A 135 -32.08 -3.98 21.89
N ALA A 136 -31.76 -5.06 22.61
CA ALA A 136 -30.45 -5.24 23.25
C ALA A 136 -29.32 -5.41 22.22
N VAL A 137 -29.66 -5.96 21.05
CA VAL A 137 -28.74 -6.15 19.93
C VAL A 137 -28.45 -4.82 19.21
N THR A 138 -29.32 -3.82 19.35
CA THR A 138 -29.14 -2.50 18.73
C THR A 138 -27.89 -1.78 19.26
N THR A 139 -27.66 -1.79 20.58
CA THR A 139 -26.46 -1.16 21.19
C THR A 139 -25.17 -1.85 20.76
N LEU A 140 -25.16 -3.19 20.70
CA LEU A 140 -24.02 -3.98 20.22
C LEU A 140 -23.74 -3.68 18.74
N SER A 141 -24.78 -3.53 17.92
CA SER A 141 -24.64 -3.21 16.50
C SER A 141 -24.05 -1.82 16.25
N GLY A 142 -24.41 -0.82 17.05
CA GLY A 142 -23.84 0.52 16.99
C GLY A 142 -22.35 0.56 17.30
N ALA A 143 -21.92 -0.10 18.39
CA ALA A 143 -20.51 -0.18 18.75
C ALA A 143 -19.67 -0.93 17.71
N LEU A 144 -20.21 -2.04 17.19
CA LEU A 144 -19.54 -2.82 16.14
C LEU A 144 -19.46 -2.01 14.82
N ALA A 145 -20.52 -1.32 14.42
CA ALA A 145 -20.52 -0.47 13.23
C ALA A 145 -19.49 0.67 13.32
N LEU A 146 -19.42 1.35 14.47
CA LEU A 146 -18.42 2.40 14.70
C LEU A 146 -17.00 1.85 14.63
N SER A 147 -16.76 0.67 15.22
CA SER A 147 -15.45 0.02 15.18
C SER A 147 -15.05 -0.44 13.76
N ALA A 148 -15.99 -0.97 12.98
CA ALA A 148 -15.78 -1.33 11.58
C ALA A 148 -15.46 -0.09 10.73
N LEU A 149 -16.18 1.01 10.93
CA LEU A 149 -15.89 2.29 10.29
C LEU A 149 -14.49 2.79 10.66
N LEU A 150 -14.16 2.79 11.95
CA LEU A 150 -12.85 3.23 12.44
C LEU A 150 -11.70 2.39 11.87
N SER A 151 -11.87 1.06 11.80
CA SER A 151 -10.87 0.17 11.19
C SER A 151 -10.69 0.44 9.69
N THR A 152 -11.78 0.75 8.98
CA THR A 152 -11.74 1.09 7.55
C THR A 152 -11.00 2.42 7.33
N VAL A 153 -11.32 3.44 8.12
CA VAL A 153 -10.62 4.73 8.10
C VAL A 153 -9.14 4.54 8.45
N GLY A 154 -8.82 3.73 9.45
CA GLY A 154 -7.44 3.40 9.83
C GLY A 154 -6.66 2.72 8.69
N LEU A 155 -7.28 1.76 8.02
CA LEU A 155 -6.68 1.05 6.87
C LEU A 155 -6.44 1.97 5.68
N VAL A 156 -7.40 2.86 5.39
CA VAL A 156 -7.26 3.88 4.34
C VAL A 156 -6.14 4.87 4.69
N ALA A 157 -6.05 5.30 5.95
CA ALA A 157 -4.98 6.18 6.44
C ALA A 157 -3.57 5.56 6.37
N LEU A 158 -3.44 4.23 6.45
CA LEU A 158 -2.16 3.52 6.22
C LEU A 158 -1.64 3.67 4.78
N GLY A 159 -2.53 3.93 3.81
CA GLY A 159 -2.15 4.13 2.41
C GLY A 159 -1.28 5.38 2.18
N TRP A 160 -1.42 6.40 3.02
CA TRP A 160 -0.65 7.64 2.92
C TRP A 160 0.49 7.70 3.93
N LYS A 161 1.72 7.86 3.43
CA LYS A 161 2.95 7.91 4.25
C LYS A 161 2.86 8.86 5.46
N ARG A 162 2.19 10.01 5.30
CA ARG A 162 2.09 11.05 6.35
C ARG A 162 1.13 10.69 7.48
N THR A 163 0.14 9.83 7.21
CA THR A 163 -0.92 9.46 8.17
C THR A 163 -0.81 8.03 8.67
N ARG A 164 0.24 7.28 8.29
CA ARG A 164 0.44 5.88 8.68
C ARG A 164 0.33 5.66 10.19
N PHE A 165 0.93 6.55 10.99
CA PHE A 165 0.85 6.42 12.45
C PHE A 165 -0.58 6.58 12.97
N ILE A 166 -1.37 7.50 12.40
CA ILE A 166 -2.79 7.70 12.75
C ILE A 166 -3.58 6.45 12.36
N GLY A 167 -3.30 5.90 11.17
CA GLY A 167 -3.94 4.69 10.69
C GLY A 167 -3.68 3.48 11.60
N ALA A 168 -2.43 3.27 11.99
CA ALA A 168 -2.05 2.22 12.93
C ALA A 168 -2.69 2.43 14.32
N LEU A 169 -2.71 3.66 14.84
CA LEU A 169 -3.34 3.99 16.12
C LEU A 169 -4.86 3.74 16.09
N ALA A 170 -5.52 4.13 15.01
CA ALA A 170 -6.95 3.84 14.82
C ALA A 170 -7.22 2.34 14.81
N LEU A 171 -6.34 1.53 14.22
CA LEU A 171 -6.44 0.06 14.23
C LEU A 171 -6.22 -0.56 15.62
N VAL A 172 -5.35 0.02 16.47
CA VAL A 172 -5.20 -0.41 17.89
C VAL A 172 -6.55 -0.32 18.62
N ILE A 173 -7.25 0.81 18.45
CA ILE A 173 -8.53 1.07 19.12
C ILE A 173 -9.64 0.22 18.48
N ALA A 174 -9.73 0.23 17.15
CA ALA A 174 -10.79 -0.46 16.42
C ALA A 174 -10.76 -1.97 16.63
N GLN A 175 -9.57 -2.60 16.62
CA GLN A 175 -9.48 -4.06 16.76
C GLN A 175 -10.01 -4.56 18.10
N ALA A 176 -9.81 -3.82 19.19
CA ALA A 176 -10.28 -4.24 20.51
C ALA A 176 -11.82 -4.33 20.53
N ALA A 177 -12.48 -3.34 19.95
CA ALA A 177 -13.93 -3.32 19.80
C ALA A 177 -14.41 -4.39 18.80
N VAL A 178 -13.78 -4.52 17.64
CA VAL A 178 -14.15 -5.54 16.63
C VAL A 178 -14.01 -6.95 17.19
N VAL A 179 -12.94 -7.27 17.92
CA VAL A 179 -12.75 -8.59 18.54
C VAL A 179 -13.80 -8.81 19.63
N GLN A 180 -13.98 -7.85 20.56
CA GLN A 180 -14.91 -8.02 21.67
C GLN A 180 -16.37 -8.14 21.19
N PHE A 181 -16.83 -7.23 20.34
CA PHE A 181 -18.22 -7.21 19.85
C PHE A 181 -18.45 -8.23 18.74
N GLY A 182 -17.44 -8.47 17.88
CA GLY A 182 -17.53 -9.47 16.83
C GLY A 182 -17.70 -10.88 17.38
N PHE A 183 -16.89 -11.30 18.35
CA PHE A 183 -17.10 -12.61 18.99
C PHE A 183 -18.41 -12.70 19.76
N SER A 184 -18.82 -11.62 20.43
CA SER A 184 -20.13 -11.56 21.10
C SER A 184 -21.29 -11.71 20.10
N SER A 185 -21.18 -11.11 18.91
CA SER A 185 -22.19 -11.24 17.85
C SER A 185 -22.32 -12.67 17.32
N LEU A 186 -21.23 -13.45 17.33
CA LEU A 186 -21.23 -14.83 16.85
C LEU A 186 -22.02 -15.77 17.77
N LEU A 187 -22.15 -15.46 19.07
CA LEU A 187 -23.01 -16.19 20.00
C LEU A 187 -24.48 -16.18 19.56
N TYR A 188 -24.96 -15.05 19.06
CA TYR A 188 -26.34 -14.90 18.60
C TYR A 188 -26.60 -15.54 17.23
N GLY A 189 -25.54 -15.70 16.42
CA GLY A 189 -25.65 -16.19 15.06
C GLY A 189 -25.37 -17.67 14.86
N SER A 190 -24.48 -18.27 15.66
CA SER A 190 -23.91 -19.58 15.33
C SER A 190 -24.06 -20.55 16.50
N SER A 191 -24.89 -21.58 16.33
CA SER A 191 -25.09 -22.63 17.34
C SER A 191 -23.81 -23.41 17.66
N SER A 192 -22.92 -23.60 16.67
CA SER A 192 -21.63 -24.27 16.88
C SER A 192 -20.64 -23.42 17.68
N VAL A 193 -20.57 -22.12 17.39
CA VAL A 193 -19.74 -21.18 18.18
C VAL A 193 -20.31 -21.05 19.57
N ASN A 194 -21.63 -20.97 19.70
CA ASN A 194 -22.33 -20.90 20.98
C ASN A 194 -22.04 -22.14 21.84
N ALA A 195 -22.21 -23.33 21.27
CA ALA A 195 -21.89 -24.60 21.95
C ALA A 195 -20.41 -24.69 22.34
N TYR A 196 -19.49 -24.26 21.47
CA TYR A 196 -18.06 -24.26 21.79
C TYR A 196 -17.71 -23.26 22.91
N MET A 197 -18.25 -22.04 22.87
CA MET A 197 -17.99 -20.98 23.84
C MET A 197 -18.55 -21.30 25.23
N TYR A 198 -19.72 -21.94 25.31
CA TYR A 198 -20.30 -22.34 26.60
C TYR A 198 -19.66 -23.60 27.21
N ASN A 199 -19.14 -24.51 26.39
CA ASN A 199 -18.55 -25.77 26.87
C ASN A 199 -17.02 -25.70 27.09
N SER A 200 -16.37 -24.59 26.73
CA SER A 200 -14.92 -24.40 26.88
C SER A 200 -14.62 -23.28 27.86
N GLU A 201 -14.22 -23.65 29.08
CA GLU A 201 -13.76 -22.69 30.11
C GLU A 201 -12.55 -21.85 29.65
N LEU A 202 -11.76 -22.40 28.71
CA LEU A 202 -10.56 -21.75 28.17
C LEU A 202 -10.85 -20.80 27.02
N TRP A 203 -12.09 -20.72 26.51
CA TRP A 203 -12.45 -19.86 25.39
C TRP A 203 -12.03 -18.37 25.53
N PRO A 204 -12.10 -17.73 26.71
CA PRO A 204 -11.64 -16.36 26.85
C PRO A 204 -10.16 -16.19 26.51
N LEU A 205 -9.31 -17.22 26.73
CA LEU A 205 -7.87 -17.14 26.54
C LEU A 205 -7.48 -16.88 25.07
N PRO A 206 -7.92 -17.68 24.06
CA PRO A 206 -7.66 -17.36 22.65
C PRO A 206 -8.16 -15.98 22.23
N LYS A 207 -9.33 -15.54 22.73
CA LYS A 207 -9.88 -14.21 22.41
C LYS A 207 -8.96 -13.10 22.91
N TYR A 208 -8.52 -13.17 24.17
CA TYR A 208 -7.64 -12.16 24.75
C TYR A 208 -6.22 -12.23 24.17
N ALA A 209 -5.72 -13.44 23.89
CA ALA A 209 -4.43 -13.62 23.22
C ALA A 209 -4.43 -12.97 21.83
N LEU A 210 -5.49 -13.17 21.05
CA LEU A 210 -5.66 -12.54 19.74
C LEU A 210 -5.74 -11.01 19.85
N ALA A 211 -6.59 -10.50 20.75
CA ALA A 211 -6.72 -9.05 20.97
C ALA A 211 -5.39 -8.41 21.41
N GLY A 212 -4.65 -9.09 22.29
CA GLY A 212 -3.34 -8.65 22.76
C GLY A 212 -2.29 -8.66 21.65
N ALA A 213 -2.22 -9.73 20.85
CA ALA A 213 -1.29 -9.83 19.72
C ALA A 213 -1.55 -8.74 18.67
N LEU A 214 -2.81 -8.48 18.34
CA LEU A 214 -3.20 -7.41 17.42
C LEU A 214 -2.87 -6.02 17.99
N ALA A 215 -3.16 -5.78 19.27
CA ALA A 215 -2.83 -4.53 19.94
C ALA A 215 -1.32 -4.26 19.89
N LEU A 216 -0.50 -5.27 20.23
CA LEU A 216 0.97 -5.17 20.18
C LEU A 216 1.48 -4.90 18.77
N LEU A 217 0.95 -5.62 17.77
CA LEU A 217 1.33 -5.40 16.37
C LEU A 217 1.04 -3.96 15.91
N PHE A 218 -0.18 -3.47 16.12
CA PHE A 218 -0.57 -2.12 15.68
C PHE A 218 0.10 -1.03 16.53
N ALA A 219 0.35 -1.26 17.82
CA ALA A 219 1.10 -0.34 18.67
C ALA A 219 2.56 -0.24 18.22
N ALA A 220 3.21 -1.37 17.96
CA ALA A 220 4.57 -1.41 17.40
C ALA A 220 4.63 -0.67 16.06
N ALA A 221 3.63 -0.88 15.19
CA ALA A 221 3.53 -0.17 13.92
C ALA A 221 3.32 1.34 14.08
N THR A 222 2.55 1.75 15.10
CA THR A 222 2.32 3.16 15.44
C THR A 222 3.61 3.83 15.89
N LEU A 223 4.40 3.16 16.73
CA LEU A 223 5.71 3.61 17.17
C LEU A 223 6.71 3.65 16.02
N TRP A 224 6.69 2.64 15.15
CA TRP A 224 7.58 2.55 13.98
C TRP A 224 7.36 3.71 13.00
N TRP A 225 6.11 4.09 12.74
CA TRP A 225 5.78 5.23 11.86
C TRP A 225 5.59 6.54 12.60
N TRP A 226 5.97 6.63 13.88
CA TRP A 226 5.79 7.84 14.67
C TRP A 226 6.50 9.03 13.99
N PRO A 227 5.83 10.18 13.83
CA PRO A 227 6.43 11.35 13.22
C PRO A 227 7.56 11.88 14.11
N SER A 228 8.78 11.43 13.81
CA SER A 228 10.00 11.96 14.41
C SER A 228 10.16 13.40 13.95
N ARG A 229 9.86 14.37 14.84
CA ARG A 229 10.15 15.77 14.58
C ARG A 229 11.67 15.86 14.36
N LYS A 230 12.12 16.20 13.15
CA LYS A 230 13.53 16.56 12.93
C LYS A 230 13.88 17.62 13.98
N PRO A 231 14.88 17.39 14.86
CA PRO A 231 15.22 18.37 15.87
C PRO A 231 15.63 19.66 15.17
N ALA A 232 15.16 20.79 15.68
CA ALA A 232 15.39 22.15 15.16
C ALA A 232 16.87 22.58 15.09
N ARG A 233 17.82 21.66 15.32
CA ARG A 233 19.27 21.88 15.26
C ARG A 233 19.77 22.33 13.89
N THR A 234 19.12 21.94 12.78
CA THR A 234 19.53 22.40 11.45
C THR A 234 19.23 23.88 11.24
N ARG A 235 18.14 24.41 11.80
CA ARG A 235 17.78 25.84 11.66
C ARG A 235 18.66 26.75 12.52
N LEU A 236 19.11 26.29 13.70
CA LEU A 236 20.05 27.04 14.51
C LEU A 236 21.48 27.02 13.93
N ALA A 237 21.88 25.91 13.28
CA ALA A 237 23.16 25.85 12.55
C ALA A 237 23.16 26.73 11.29
N GLU A 238 22.05 26.80 10.55
CA GLU A 238 21.89 27.73 9.41
C GLU A 238 21.83 29.20 9.87
N ALA A 239 21.14 29.50 10.98
CA ALA A 239 21.10 30.84 11.56
C ALA A 239 22.47 31.28 12.11
N ALA A 240 23.24 30.37 12.72
CA ALA A 240 24.60 30.66 13.18
C ALA A 240 25.57 30.94 12.03
N HIS A 241 25.43 30.27 10.89
CA HIS A 241 26.25 30.54 9.70
C HIS A 241 25.86 31.83 8.95
N GLN A 242 24.63 32.34 9.14
CA GLN A 242 24.20 33.62 8.57
C GLN A 242 24.56 34.82 9.45
N GLY A 243 24.68 34.66 10.76
CA GLY A 243 25.11 35.72 11.67
C GLY A 243 26.61 36.06 11.64
N ASP A 244 27.44 35.18 11.05
CA ASP A 244 28.90 35.34 10.98
C ASP A 244 29.37 35.97 9.64
N ARG A 245 28.41 36.44 8.82
CA ARG A 245 28.65 37.08 7.51
C ARG A 245 28.16 38.53 7.43
N SER A 246 27.73 39.10 8.55
CA SER A 246 27.29 40.51 8.70
C SER A 246 28.19 41.25 9.66
#